data_AF-A0A8J8D517-F1
#
_entry.id   AF-A0A8J8D517-F1
#
_cell.length_a   1.000
_cell.length_b   1.000
_cell.length_c   1.000
_cell.angle_alpha   90.00
_cell.angle_beta   90.00
_cell.angle_gamma   90.00
#
_symmetry.space_group_name_H-M   'P 1'
#
loop_
_entity.id
_entity.type
_entity.pdbx_description
1 polymer ?
#
loop_
_entity_poly.entity_id
_entity_poly.type
_entity_poly.pdbx_seq_one_letter_code
_entity_poly.pdbx_strand_id
1 'polypeptide(L)'
;MSVDVYREALRLASDIRDKYLRAVTYAKIGYYMHRAKNPGYKTAFKYAFTATASIENPVLMVKALMEIGTYLERTGSKTARKVFHQAYESIMAFPQPLRDDLLEELVVKLLELDMTDDALFYVTDIDDTVKRNDLLLKILRVYLKKGNMRKAKLIIEQIDEEPWHSIGAIEAIKEHLKREEFGSAIRILSELKSEYWLGEAMKEVAVYLKTSDVPKATYEKFVEIALSMSSETGFDVLKSLLVGLGNQGELEFVARILERLSPNARLSILRGIVETSLDREELLSHLIDFLKGSEFEEITGFILDQLLSKPVDEKYEPLIKKIGNRTNDDALLVKVTTYLAKLGKFDDALSFAQRVRGHYLRSLAFGSIAVAKLKIGDIDGAIDAALEVKDPKWGSWLLSEILTKILELQTEGRLEENIEEKAMHQKAIWEKH
;
A
#
# COMPACT_ATOMS: atom_id res chain seq x y z
N MET A 1 52.49 11.20 38.36
CA MET A 1 52.16 12.28 37.39
C MET A 1 51.72 11.61 36.10
N SER A 2 50.41 11.59 35.82
CA SER A 2 49.92 11.04 34.56
C SER A 2 50.41 11.92 33.43
N VAL A 3 51.25 11.37 32.54
CA VAL A 3 51.57 12.01 31.26
C VAL A 3 50.26 12.45 30.63
N ASP A 4 50.15 13.71 30.24
CA ASP A 4 48.98 14.25 29.54
C ASP A 4 48.81 13.47 28.24
N VAL A 5 47.96 12.44 28.26
CA VAL A 5 47.79 11.45 27.19
C VAL A 5 47.50 12.14 25.86
N TYR A 6 46.87 13.31 25.88
CA TYR A 6 46.62 14.10 24.68
C TYR A 6 47.87 14.77 24.13
N ARG A 7 48.79 15.23 24.99
CA ARG A 7 50.08 15.76 24.54
C ARG A 7 50.91 14.66 23.86
N GLU A 8 50.92 13.47 24.44
CA GLU A 8 51.61 12.32 23.85
C GLU A 8 50.94 11.87 22.55
N ALA A 9 49.61 11.87 22.48
CA ALA A 9 48.88 11.57 21.25
C ALA A 9 49.20 12.57 20.12
N LEU A 10 49.28 13.87 20.43
CA LEU A 10 49.68 14.89 19.46
C LEU A 10 51.13 14.70 19.00
N ARG A 11 52.05 14.32 19.91
CA ARG A 11 53.44 14.00 19.58
C ARG A 11 53.51 12.77 18.67
N LEU A 12 52.85 11.68 19.02
CA LEU A 12 52.84 10.46 18.20
C LEU A 12 52.21 10.69 16.82
N ALA A 13 51.19 11.55 16.74
CA ALA A 13 50.59 11.91 15.45
C ALA A 13 51.58 12.65 14.52
N SER A 14 52.60 13.36 15.04
CA SER A 14 53.61 14.01 14.17
C SER A 14 54.45 13.02 13.39
N ASP A 15 54.63 11.82 13.94
CA ASP A 15 55.45 10.75 13.37
C ASP A 15 54.73 9.97 12.26
N ILE A 16 53.43 10.23 12.03
CA ILE A 16 52.67 9.63 10.93
C ILE A 16 53.21 10.17 9.60
N ARG A 17 53.77 9.26 8.79
CA ARG A 17 54.38 9.57 7.48
C ARG A 17 53.36 9.96 6.42
N ASP A 18 52.21 9.29 6.39
CA ASP A 18 51.12 9.61 5.48
C ASP A 18 50.49 10.95 5.89
N LYS A 19 50.62 11.96 5.02
CA LYS A 19 50.23 13.33 5.31
C LYS A 19 48.70 13.47 5.48
N TYR A 20 47.92 12.68 4.74
CA TYR A 20 46.46 12.66 4.84
C TYR A 20 46.03 12.05 6.18
N LEU A 21 46.54 10.85 6.51
CA LEU A 21 46.23 10.18 7.77
C LEU A 21 46.66 11.02 8.97
N ARG A 22 47.80 11.71 8.86
CA ARG A 22 48.27 12.64 9.89
C ARG A 22 47.29 13.78 10.13
N ALA A 23 46.82 14.44 9.08
CA ALA A 23 45.85 15.53 9.18
C ALA A 23 44.54 15.08 9.84
N VAL A 24 43.97 13.97 9.36
CA VAL A 24 42.73 13.39 9.90
C VAL A 24 42.92 12.95 11.36
N THR A 25 44.08 12.39 11.70
CA THR A 25 44.40 11.98 13.08
C THR A 25 44.44 13.16 14.03
N TYR A 26 45.06 14.28 13.63
CA TYR A 26 45.04 15.49 14.45
C TYR A 26 43.63 16.04 14.67
N ALA A 27 42.77 16.02 13.64
CA ALA A 27 41.37 16.43 13.76
C ALA A 27 40.59 15.54 14.74
N LYS A 28 40.79 14.22 14.64
CA LYS A 28 40.19 13.23 15.53
C LYS A 28 40.65 13.40 16.98
N ILE A 29 41.95 13.63 17.20
CA ILE A 29 42.49 13.97 18.54
C ILE A 29 41.81 15.23 19.07
N GLY A 30 41.71 16.28 18.24
CA GLY A 30 41.02 17.52 18.60
C GLY A 30 39.57 17.29 19.03
N TYR A 31 38.81 16.48 18.29
CA TYR A 31 37.45 16.10 18.67
C TYR A 31 37.38 15.41 20.05
N TYR A 32 38.25 14.43 20.31
CA TYR A 32 38.25 13.75 21.61
C TYR A 32 38.73 14.64 22.75
N MET A 33 39.71 15.53 22.50
CA MET A 33 40.11 16.57 23.46
C MET A 33 38.94 17.48 23.80
N HIS A 34 38.16 17.91 22.80
CA HIS A 34 36.96 18.73 23.02
C HIS A 34 35.93 18.00 23.88
N ARG A 35 35.64 16.72 23.58
CA ARG A 35 34.72 15.90 24.41
C ARG A 35 35.18 15.76 25.85
N ALA A 36 36.49 15.71 26.07
CA ALA A 36 37.10 15.69 27.40
C ALA A 36 37.23 17.09 28.05
N LYS A 37 36.67 18.14 27.44
CA LYS A 37 36.78 19.55 27.88
C LYS A 37 38.22 20.03 28.04
N ASN A 38 39.17 19.44 27.29
CA ASN A 38 40.57 19.85 27.31
C ASN A 38 40.74 21.11 26.44
N PRO A 39 41.27 22.22 26.99
CA PRO A 39 41.38 23.50 26.27
C PRO A 39 42.34 23.46 25.08
N GLY A 40 43.23 22.47 25.00
CA GLY A 40 44.19 22.28 23.91
C GLY A 40 43.60 21.77 22.60
N TYR A 41 42.30 21.47 22.54
CA TYR A 41 41.67 20.90 21.34
C TYR A 41 41.83 21.79 20.09
N LYS A 42 41.83 23.13 20.26
CA LYS A 42 42.06 24.08 19.16
C LYS A 42 43.45 23.94 18.55
N THR A 43 44.45 23.60 19.37
CA THR A 43 45.82 23.35 18.91
C THR A 43 45.89 22.11 18.04
N ALA A 44 45.16 21.05 18.40
CA ALA A 44 45.07 19.85 17.59
C ALA A 44 44.48 20.15 16.20
N PHE A 45 43.41 20.94 16.12
CA PHE A 45 42.86 21.39 14.84
C PHE A 45 43.83 22.28 14.05
N LYS A 46 44.59 23.16 14.72
CA LYS A 46 45.67 23.92 14.07
C LYS A 46 46.71 23.00 13.43
N TYR A 47 47.13 21.95 14.13
CA TYR A 47 48.05 20.95 13.57
C TYR A 47 47.42 20.16 12.41
N ALA A 48 46.12 19.88 12.46
CA ALA A 48 45.40 19.28 11.34
C ALA A 48 45.49 20.17 10.08
N PHE A 49 45.23 21.47 10.18
CA PHE A 49 45.35 22.40 9.05
C PHE A 49 46.79 22.51 8.53
N THR A 50 47.79 22.57 9.42
CA THR A 50 49.20 22.58 9.02
C THR A 50 49.58 21.29 8.28
N ALA A 51 49.10 20.13 8.74
CA ALA A 51 49.33 18.87 8.05
C ALA A 51 48.64 18.86 6.67
N THR A 52 47.41 19.35 6.56
CA THR A 52 46.68 19.46 5.29
C THR A 52 47.42 20.32 4.27
N ALA A 53 47.98 21.46 4.68
CA ALA A 53 48.76 22.35 3.81
C ALA A 53 50.02 21.69 3.23
N SER A 54 50.47 20.57 3.80
CA SER A 54 51.63 19.80 3.29
C SER A 54 51.26 18.68 2.31
N ILE A 55 49.96 18.41 2.10
CA ILE A 55 49.48 17.33 1.21
C ILE A 55 49.63 17.78 -0.24
N GLU A 56 50.45 17.06 -1.01
CA GLU A 56 50.72 17.39 -2.42
C GLU A 56 49.60 16.96 -3.37
N ASN A 57 48.94 15.83 -3.09
CA ASN A 57 47.83 15.36 -3.91
C ASN A 57 46.57 16.21 -3.62
N PRO A 58 46.07 16.97 -4.60
CA PRO A 58 44.95 17.90 -4.37
C PRO A 58 43.66 17.19 -3.92
N VAL A 59 43.39 15.98 -4.43
CA VAL A 59 42.21 15.19 -4.04
C VAL A 59 42.27 14.79 -2.57
N LEU A 60 43.44 14.32 -2.12
CA LEU A 60 43.65 13.98 -0.71
C LEU A 60 43.59 15.21 0.20
N MET A 61 44.05 16.37 -0.29
CA MET A 61 43.93 17.63 0.44
C MET A 61 42.46 18.00 0.67
N VAL A 62 41.62 17.93 -0.37
CA VAL A 62 40.17 18.17 -0.26
C VAL A 62 39.52 17.17 0.71
N LYS A 63 39.80 15.88 0.57
CA LYS A 63 39.27 14.85 1.49
C LYS A 63 39.69 15.11 2.94
N ALA A 64 40.94 15.54 3.17
CA ALA A 64 41.39 15.93 4.50
C ALA A 64 40.62 17.13 5.05
N LEU A 65 40.34 18.15 4.22
CA LEU A 65 39.50 19.30 4.63
C LEU A 65 38.09 18.86 5.00
N MET A 66 37.46 17.97 4.22
CA MET A 66 36.12 17.45 4.54
C MET A 66 36.10 16.70 5.87
N GLU A 67 37.11 15.87 6.15
CA GLU A 67 37.23 15.15 7.42
C GLU A 67 37.51 16.12 8.60
N ILE A 68 38.35 17.12 8.41
CA ILE A 68 38.58 18.17 9.43
C ILE A 68 37.29 18.93 9.72
N GLY A 69 36.56 19.35 8.68
CA GLY A 69 35.24 19.99 8.80
C GLY A 69 34.25 19.13 9.56
N THR A 70 34.22 17.82 9.28
CA THR A 70 33.37 16.83 9.95
C THR A 70 33.66 16.77 11.45
N TYR A 71 34.93 16.66 11.85
CA TYR A 71 35.28 16.65 13.28
C TYR A 71 35.01 17.99 13.96
N LEU A 72 35.19 19.12 13.27
CA LEU A 72 34.84 20.44 13.79
C LEU A 72 33.33 20.59 14.00
N GLU A 73 32.51 20.14 13.06
CA GLU A 73 31.04 20.20 13.17
C GLU A 73 30.56 19.39 14.37
N ARG A 74 31.13 18.19 14.57
CA ARG A 74 30.85 17.36 15.75
C ARG A 74 31.27 17.99 17.09
N THR A 75 32.04 19.08 17.08
CA THR A 75 32.32 19.90 18.27
C THR A 75 31.37 21.09 18.44
N GLY A 76 30.45 21.32 17.51
CA GLY A 76 29.59 22.52 17.47
C GLY A 76 30.34 23.79 17.03
N SER A 77 31.49 23.63 16.35
CA SER A 77 32.32 24.76 15.95
C SER A 77 31.80 25.43 14.68
N LYS A 78 31.45 26.72 14.76
CA LYS A 78 31.07 27.54 13.59
C LYS A 78 32.16 27.62 12.50
N THR A 79 33.39 27.24 12.82
CA THR A 79 34.48 27.16 11.84
C THR A 79 34.27 26.02 10.82
N ALA A 80 33.50 24.98 11.16
CA ALA A 80 33.26 23.84 10.26
C ALA A 80 32.72 24.27 8.89
N ARG A 81 31.71 25.15 8.86
CA ARG A 81 31.16 25.72 7.62
C ARG A 81 32.24 26.40 6.75
N LYS A 82 33.18 27.13 7.36
CA LYS A 82 34.28 27.76 6.61
C LYS A 82 35.23 26.72 6.00
N VAL A 83 35.47 25.61 6.71
CA VAL A 83 36.32 24.52 6.22
C VAL A 83 35.64 23.76 5.08
N PHE A 84 34.33 23.49 5.19
CA PHE A 84 33.58 22.90 4.09
C PHE A 84 33.52 23.81 2.87
N HIS A 85 33.33 25.11 3.06
CA HIS A 85 33.42 26.08 1.97
C HIS A 85 34.82 26.10 1.32
N GLN A 86 35.89 26.04 2.12
CA GLN A 86 37.25 25.92 1.58
C GLN A 86 37.46 24.62 0.78
N ALA A 87 36.88 23.52 1.24
CA ALA A 87 36.89 22.26 0.50
C ALA A 87 36.14 22.42 -0.83
N TYR A 88 34.95 23.02 -0.82
CA TYR A 88 34.17 23.35 -2.01
C TYR A 88 34.95 24.20 -3.03
N GLU A 89 35.54 25.32 -2.61
CA GLU A 89 36.34 26.18 -3.50
C GLU A 89 37.50 25.41 -4.15
N SER A 90 38.12 24.51 -3.38
CA SER A 90 39.17 23.63 -3.90
C SER A 90 38.62 22.61 -4.90
N ILE A 91 37.41 22.09 -4.67
CA ILE A 91 36.71 21.16 -5.59
C ILE A 91 36.41 21.83 -6.93
N MET A 92 36.01 23.10 -6.93
CA MET A 92 35.67 23.83 -8.16
C MET A 92 36.86 23.99 -9.13
N ALA A 93 38.10 23.85 -8.64
CA ALA A 93 39.30 23.87 -9.47
C ALA A 93 39.56 22.57 -10.25
N PHE A 94 38.87 21.46 -9.92
CA PHE A 94 39.07 20.18 -10.62
C PHE A 94 38.33 20.14 -11.97
N PRO A 95 38.84 19.40 -12.97
CA PRO A 95 38.11 19.15 -14.20
C PRO A 95 36.97 18.13 -14.01
N GLN A 96 36.02 18.12 -14.94
CA GLN A 96 35.02 17.05 -15.01
C GLN A 96 35.65 15.72 -15.49
N PRO A 97 35.14 14.55 -15.05
CA PRO A 97 33.99 14.34 -14.15
C PRO A 97 34.34 14.35 -12.64
N LEU A 98 35.63 14.50 -12.29
CA LEU A 98 36.11 14.38 -10.91
C LEU A 98 35.55 15.47 -9.99
N ARG A 99 35.26 16.65 -10.53
CA ARG A 99 34.60 17.73 -9.77
C ARG A 99 33.27 17.26 -9.21
N ASP A 100 32.41 16.70 -10.05
CA ASP A 100 31.08 16.24 -9.66
C ASP A 100 31.16 15.10 -8.64
N ASP A 101 32.11 14.16 -8.81
CA ASP A 101 32.33 13.07 -7.84
C ASP A 101 32.71 13.61 -6.45
N LEU A 102 33.53 14.66 -6.39
CA LEU A 102 33.93 15.28 -5.12
C LEU A 102 32.82 16.16 -4.52
N LEU A 103 32.04 16.85 -5.35
CA LEU A 103 30.85 17.59 -4.90
C LEU A 103 29.80 16.63 -4.32
N GLU A 104 29.57 15.50 -4.96
CA GLU A 104 28.69 14.44 -4.42
C GLU A 104 29.17 13.98 -3.05
N GLU A 105 30.46 13.66 -2.89
CA GLU A 105 31.04 13.24 -1.60
C GLU A 105 30.86 14.33 -0.52
N LEU A 106 31.06 15.60 -0.88
CA LEU A 106 30.84 16.74 0.02
C LEU A 106 29.36 16.86 0.43
N VAL A 107 28.43 16.85 -0.53
CA VAL A 107 26.99 16.99 -0.28
C VAL A 107 26.48 15.85 0.61
N VAL A 108 26.89 14.61 0.33
CA VAL A 108 26.53 13.45 1.17
C VAL A 108 27.07 13.62 2.59
N LYS A 109 28.33 14.04 2.76
CA LYS A 109 28.92 14.31 4.09
C LYS A 109 28.15 15.39 4.86
N LEU A 110 27.74 16.46 4.18
CA LEU A 110 26.98 17.54 4.81
C LEU A 110 25.60 17.07 5.26
N LEU A 111 24.94 16.20 4.48
CA LEU A 111 23.68 15.57 4.88
C LEU A 111 23.83 14.67 6.10
N GLU A 112 24.90 13.87 6.18
CA GLU A 112 25.21 13.04 7.37
C GLU A 112 25.42 13.87 8.64
N LEU A 113 25.85 15.13 8.49
CA LEU A 113 26.09 16.08 9.57
C LEU A 113 24.90 16.99 9.86
N ASP A 114 23.75 16.75 9.23
CA ASP A 114 22.54 17.57 9.33
C ASP A 114 22.70 19.01 8.82
N MET A 115 23.76 19.30 8.05
CA MET A 115 24.05 20.58 7.41
C MET A 115 23.29 20.74 6.09
N THR A 116 21.97 20.58 6.14
CA THR A 116 21.10 20.47 4.94
C THR A 116 21.10 21.71 4.05
N ASP A 117 21.17 22.92 4.62
CA ASP A 117 21.22 24.16 3.84
C ASP A 117 22.55 24.31 3.08
N ASP A 118 23.66 23.89 3.68
CA ASP A 118 24.98 23.89 3.03
C ASP A 118 25.01 22.83 1.91
N ALA A 119 24.43 21.65 2.14
CA ALA A 119 24.26 20.61 1.12
C ALA A 119 23.44 21.11 -0.08
N LEU A 120 22.32 21.79 0.16
CA LEU A 120 21.50 22.41 -0.89
C LEU A 120 22.24 23.52 -1.64
N PHE A 121 23.13 24.24 -0.98
CA PHE A 121 23.91 25.28 -1.63
C PHE A 121 24.94 24.69 -2.60
N TYR A 122 25.67 23.63 -2.21
CA TYR A 122 26.74 23.08 -3.06
C TYR A 122 26.25 22.12 -4.15
N VAL A 123 25.07 21.49 -3.98
CA VAL A 123 24.55 20.55 -4.99
C VAL A 123 24.25 21.24 -6.33
N THR A 124 24.00 22.55 -6.33
CA THR A 124 23.65 23.30 -7.55
C THR A 124 24.81 23.40 -8.55
N ASP A 125 26.05 23.22 -8.08
CA ASP A 125 27.26 23.31 -8.91
C ASP A 125 27.69 21.96 -9.51
N ILE A 126 26.88 20.91 -9.35
CA ILE A 126 27.07 19.60 -10.01
C ILE A 126 26.55 19.69 -11.45
N ASP A 127 27.42 19.42 -12.43
CA ASP A 127 27.08 19.52 -13.85
C ASP A 127 26.24 18.31 -14.32
N ASP A 128 26.60 17.10 -13.89
CA ASP A 128 25.86 15.86 -14.14
C ASP A 128 24.44 15.97 -13.55
N THR A 129 23.45 16.13 -14.44
CA THR A 129 22.07 16.39 -14.05
C THR A 129 21.45 15.21 -13.31
N VAL A 130 21.83 13.97 -13.65
CA VAL A 130 21.36 12.76 -13.00
C VAL A 130 21.84 12.74 -11.55
N LYS A 131 23.15 12.91 -11.33
CA LYS A 131 23.72 12.97 -9.97
C LYS A 131 23.14 14.12 -9.16
N ARG A 132 23.06 15.31 -9.77
CA ARG A 132 22.49 16.50 -9.13
C ARG A 132 21.06 16.25 -8.67
N ASN A 133 20.21 15.72 -9.55
CA ASN A 133 18.80 15.50 -9.24
C ASN A 133 18.61 14.39 -8.19
N ASP A 134 19.41 13.32 -8.24
CA ASP A 134 19.41 12.28 -7.19
C ASP A 134 19.78 12.84 -5.81
N LEU A 135 20.77 13.73 -5.74
CA LEU A 135 21.16 14.41 -4.52
C LEU A 135 20.11 15.42 -4.06
N LEU A 136 19.51 16.18 -4.98
CA LEU A 136 18.38 17.07 -4.67
C LEU A 136 17.21 16.31 -4.05
N LEU A 137 16.88 15.11 -4.55
CA LEU A 137 15.86 14.25 -3.92
C LEU A 137 16.28 13.79 -2.52
N LYS A 138 17.55 13.43 -2.30
CA LYS A 138 18.05 13.12 -0.94
C LYS A 138 17.90 14.32 0.00
N ILE A 139 18.21 15.52 -0.46
CA ILE A 139 18.06 16.78 0.31
C ILE A 139 16.58 17.08 0.58
N LEU A 140 15.72 16.93 -0.43
CA LEU A 140 14.28 17.10 -0.35
C LEU A 140 13.68 16.24 0.78
N ARG A 141 14.03 14.94 0.83
CA ARG A 141 13.57 14.01 1.87
C ARG A 141 13.92 14.50 3.28
N VAL A 142 15.12 15.06 3.45
CA VAL A 142 15.55 15.60 4.75
C VAL A 142 14.69 16.81 5.13
N TYR A 143 14.41 17.73 4.20
CA TYR A 143 13.52 18.86 4.49
C TYR A 143 12.08 18.43 4.76
N LEU A 144 11.53 17.49 3.98
CA LEU A 144 10.19 16.95 4.21
C LEU A 144 10.07 16.31 5.59
N LYS A 145 11.04 15.46 5.98
CA LYS A 145 11.08 14.83 7.31
C LYS A 145 11.16 15.85 8.45
N LYS A 146 11.85 16.98 8.24
CA LYS A 146 11.92 18.10 9.21
C LYS A 146 10.69 19.01 9.16
N GLY A 147 9.74 18.79 8.25
CA GLY A 147 8.56 19.63 8.06
C GLY A 147 8.82 20.96 7.34
N ASN A 148 9.98 21.12 6.70
CA ASN A 148 10.34 22.35 6.00
C ASN A 148 9.79 22.36 4.56
N MET A 149 8.47 22.50 4.44
CA MET A 149 7.76 22.44 3.15
C MET A 149 8.18 23.53 2.17
N ARG A 150 8.60 24.69 2.68
CA ARG A 150 9.06 25.79 1.84
C ARG A 150 10.34 25.41 1.08
N LYS A 151 11.34 24.84 1.77
CA LYS A 151 12.58 24.39 1.13
C LYS A 151 12.36 23.19 0.23
N ALA A 152 11.48 22.27 0.65
CA ALA A 152 11.07 21.14 -0.18
C ALA A 152 10.46 21.60 -1.52
N LYS A 153 9.52 22.55 -1.47
CA LYS A 153 8.91 23.14 -2.68
C LYS A 153 9.93 23.78 -3.60
N LEU A 154 10.88 24.55 -3.06
CA LEU A 154 11.95 25.16 -3.86
C LEU A 154 12.80 24.12 -4.59
N ILE A 155 13.08 22.98 -3.97
CA ILE A 155 13.84 21.90 -4.63
C ILE A 155 13.01 21.30 -5.78
N ILE A 156 11.72 21.04 -5.56
CA ILE A 156 10.86 20.51 -6.62
C ILE A 156 10.79 21.48 -7.79
N GLU A 157 10.65 22.79 -7.53
CA GLU A 157 10.65 23.85 -8.55
C GLU A 157 12.00 24.00 -9.29
N GLN A 158 13.10 23.51 -8.73
CA GLN A 158 14.42 23.50 -9.38
C GLN A 158 14.65 22.28 -10.27
N ILE A 159 13.88 21.21 -10.08
CA ILE A 159 14.01 19.98 -10.86
C ILE A 159 12.98 20.04 -11.99
N ASP A 160 13.39 20.41 -13.19
CA ASP A 160 12.48 20.44 -14.36
C ASP A 160 12.44 19.09 -15.13
N GLU A 161 13.39 18.19 -14.86
CA GLU A 161 13.55 16.92 -15.58
C GLU A 161 12.75 15.78 -14.94
N GLU A 162 12.10 14.98 -15.78
CA GLU A 162 11.49 13.72 -15.39
C GLU A 162 12.55 12.59 -15.39
N PRO A 163 12.49 11.62 -14.45
CA PRO A 163 11.42 11.38 -13.49
C PRO A 163 11.54 12.16 -12.17
N TRP A 164 12.64 12.88 -11.93
CA TRP A 164 12.96 13.44 -10.60
C TRP A 164 11.94 14.47 -10.12
N HIS A 165 11.42 15.32 -11.01
CA HIS A 165 10.41 16.31 -10.65
C HIS A 165 9.19 15.62 -10.01
N SER A 166 8.63 14.64 -10.71
CA SER A 166 7.43 13.93 -10.27
C SER A 166 7.70 13.04 -9.05
N ILE A 167 8.89 12.42 -8.94
CA ILE A 167 9.28 11.70 -7.72
C ILE A 167 9.27 12.65 -6.52
N GLY A 168 9.87 13.84 -6.65
CA GLY A 168 9.89 14.84 -5.59
C GLY A 168 8.49 15.33 -5.21
N ALA A 169 7.64 15.58 -6.21
CA ALA A 169 6.24 15.96 -6.01
C ALA A 169 5.45 14.86 -5.25
N ILE A 170 5.63 13.59 -5.62
CA ILE A 170 4.99 12.45 -4.94
C ILE A 170 5.46 12.35 -3.48
N GLU A 171 6.75 12.52 -3.22
CA GLU A 171 7.27 12.51 -1.84
C GLU A 171 6.67 13.64 -1.00
N ALA A 172 6.52 14.84 -1.57
CA ALA A 172 5.86 15.95 -0.91
C ALA A 172 4.37 15.69 -0.67
N ILE A 173 3.65 15.09 -1.63
CA ILE A 173 2.25 14.68 -1.47
C ILE A 173 2.11 13.73 -0.28
N LYS A 174 2.95 12.68 -0.21
CA LYS A 174 2.91 11.70 0.89
C LYS A 174 3.10 12.37 2.25
N GLU A 175 3.99 13.34 2.35
CA GLU A 175 4.22 14.07 3.60
C GLU A 175 3.08 15.05 3.94
N HIS A 176 2.53 15.76 2.95
CA HIS A 176 1.36 16.62 3.15
C HIS A 176 0.13 15.81 3.60
N LEU A 177 -0.09 14.62 3.02
CA LEU A 177 -1.18 13.73 3.44
C LEU A 177 -1.03 13.32 4.91
N LYS A 178 0.16 12.85 5.33
CA LYS A 178 0.44 12.47 6.74
C LYS A 178 0.20 13.59 7.74
N ARG A 179 0.32 14.84 7.30
CA ARG A 179 0.11 16.05 8.10
C ARG A 179 -1.31 16.60 7.99
N GLU A 180 -2.19 15.91 7.27
CA GLU A 180 -3.57 16.32 6.97
C GLU A 180 -3.64 17.66 6.20
N GLU A 181 -2.57 18.03 5.50
CA GLU A 181 -2.45 19.24 4.69
C GLU A 181 -3.04 19.00 3.28
N PHE A 182 -4.29 18.53 3.21
CA PHE A 182 -4.92 18.04 1.96
C PHE A 182 -4.95 19.06 0.83
N GLY A 183 -5.15 20.35 1.14
CA GLY A 183 -5.14 21.41 0.14
C GLY A 183 -3.78 21.53 -0.58
N SER A 184 -2.68 21.33 0.15
CA SER A 184 -1.34 21.33 -0.43
C SER A 184 -1.12 20.09 -1.32
N ALA A 185 -1.55 18.91 -0.85
CA ALA A 185 -1.49 17.68 -1.64
C ALA A 185 -2.27 17.80 -2.95
N ILE A 186 -3.51 18.31 -2.89
CA ILE A 186 -4.36 18.55 -4.07
C ILE A 186 -3.71 19.52 -5.05
N ARG A 187 -3.13 20.61 -4.56
CA ARG A 187 -2.44 21.58 -5.41
C ARG A 187 -1.27 20.93 -6.16
N ILE A 188 -0.44 20.15 -5.48
CA ILE A 188 0.69 19.46 -6.13
C ILE A 188 0.19 18.43 -7.15
N LEU A 189 -0.87 17.68 -6.84
CA LEU A 189 -1.49 16.75 -7.81
C LEU A 189 -1.95 17.48 -9.08
N SER A 190 -2.56 18.66 -8.95
CA SER A 190 -2.98 19.47 -10.11
C SER A 190 -1.83 20.05 -10.93
N GLU A 191 -0.62 20.13 -10.36
CA GLU A 191 0.60 20.59 -11.04
C GLU A 191 1.27 19.46 -11.85
N LEU A 192 0.93 18.19 -11.60
CA LEU A 192 1.46 17.04 -12.34
C LEU A 192 0.86 16.98 -13.76
N LYS A 193 1.72 17.18 -14.77
CA LYS A 193 1.32 17.24 -16.18
C LYS A 193 1.12 15.88 -16.84
N SER A 194 1.89 14.88 -16.41
CA SER A 194 1.85 13.53 -16.98
C SER A 194 0.78 12.70 -16.28
N GLU A 195 -0.13 12.11 -17.06
CA GLU A 195 -1.17 11.24 -16.53
C GLU A 195 -0.59 10.00 -15.83
N TYR A 196 0.56 9.50 -16.30
CA TYR A 196 1.31 8.43 -15.62
C TYR A 196 1.70 8.83 -14.19
N TRP A 197 2.35 9.99 -14.03
CA TRP A 197 2.79 10.47 -12.72
C TRP A 197 1.64 10.88 -11.81
N LEU A 198 0.60 11.47 -12.38
CA LEU A 198 -0.64 11.73 -11.65
C LEU A 198 -1.24 10.41 -11.14
N GLY A 199 -1.24 9.36 -11.96
CA GLY A 199 -1.67 8.03 -11.56
C GLY A 199 -0.84 7.45 -10.40
N GLU A 200 0.49 7.51 -10.48
CA GLU A 200 1.37 7.08 -9.39
C GLU A 200 1.14 7.87 -8.09
N ALA A 201 0.99 9.19 -8.19
CA ALA A 201 0.68 10.04 -7.05
C ALA A 201 -0.69 9.70 -6.44
N MET A 202 -1.70 9.46 -7.28
CA MET A 202 -3.04 9.13 -6.82
C MET A 202 -3.15 7.72 -6.22
N LYS A 203 -2.26 6.78 -6.60
CA LYS A 203 -2.13 5.49 -5.89
C LYS A 203 -1.70 5.71 -4.44
N GLU A 204 -0.74 6.60 -4.20
CA GLU A 204 -0.31 6.95 -2.84
C GLU A 204 -1.44 7.63 -2.04
N VAL A 205 -2.22 8.50 -2.68
CA VAL A 205 -3.44 9.08 -2.09
C VAL A 205 -4.42 7.97 -1.70
N ALA A 206 -4.73 7.04 -2.60
CA ALA A 206 -5.65 5.94 -2.33
C ALA A 206 -5.17 5.06 -1.16
N VAL A 207 -3.87 4.79 -1.07
CA VAL A 207 -3.27 4.05 0.05
C VAL A 207 -3.45 4.80 1.37
N TYR A 208 -3.18 6.11 1.40
CA TYR A 208 -3.36 6.92 2.60
C TYR A 208 -4.81 6.93 3.05
N LEU A 209 -5.73 7.22 2.12
CA LEU A 209 -7.14 7.39 2.42
C LEU A 209 -7.76 6.11 2.98
N LYS A 210 -7.36 4.90 2.53
CA LYS A 210 -7.84 3.60 3.04
C LYS A 210 -7.76 3.42 4.56
N THR A 211 -6.87 4.14 5.23
CA THR A 211 -6.64 4.01 6.68
C THR A 211 -6.91 5.28 7.47
N SER A 212 -7.37 6.34 6.80
CA SER A 212 -7.54 7.67 7.37
C SER A 212 -9.02 8.02 7.49
N ASP A 213 -9.40 8.69 8.58
CA ASP A 213 -10.71 9.31 8.72
C ASP A 213 -10.61 10.76 8.24
N VAL A 214 -10.99 11.02 6.99
CA VAL A 214 -10.97 12.38 6.43
C VAL A 214 -12.38 12.88 6.10
N PRO A 215 -12.62 14.21 6.20
CA PRO A 215 -13.92 14.78 5.87
C PRO A 215 -14.40 14.40 4.46
N LYS A 216 -15.69 14.15 4.28
CA LYS A 216 -16.27 13.75 2.98
C LYS A 216 -15.93 14.70 1.82
N ALA A 217 -15.88 16.01 2.10
CA ALA A 217 -15.49 17.02 1.11
C ALA A 217 -14.03 16.88 0.62
N THR A 218 -13.16 16.26 1.42
CA THR A 218 -11.78 15.95 1.06
C THR A 218 -11.72 14.79 0.07
N TYR A 219 -12.50 13.72 0.30
CA TYR A 219 -12.62 12.61 -0.65
C TYR A 219 -13.08 13.11 -2.02
N GLU A 220 -14.07 13.99 -2.06
CA GLU A 220 -14.64 14.51 -3.30
C GLU A 220 -13.58 15.14 -4.19
N LYS A 221 -12.69 15.96 -3.63
CA LYS A 221 -11.62 16.61 -4.41
C LYS A 221 -10.62 15.61 -5.00
N PHE A 222 -10.26 14.55 -4.27
CA PHE A 222 -9.37 13.51 -4.81
C PHE A 222 -10.08 12.65 -5.87
N VAL A 223 -11.37 12.35 -5.68
CA VAL A 223 -12.19 11.66 -6.68
C VAL A 223 -12.31 12.50 -7.95
N GLU A 224 -12.52 13.81 -7.86
CA GLU A 224 -12.60 14.70 -9.02
C GLU A 224 -11.31 14.68 -9.85
N ILE A 225 -10.14 14.65 -9.19
CA ILE A 225 -8.86 14.50 -9.88
C ILE A 225 -8.82 13.15 -10.62
N ALA A 226 -9.18 12.05 -9.95
CA ALA A 226 -9.21 10.73 -10.59
C ALA A 226 -10.22 10.65 -11.77
N LEU A 227 -11.38 11.29 -11.64
CA LEU A 227 -12.41 11.37 -12.71
C LEU A 227 -11.95 12.18 -13.92
N SER A 228 -11.06 13.15 -13.72
CA SER A 228 -10.50 13.95 -14.82
C SER A 228 -9.50 13.17 -15.67
N MET A 229 -8.98 12.04 -15.17
CA MET A 229 -8.10 11.15 -15.90
C MET A 229 -8.92 10.28 -16.84
N SER A 230 -8.61 10.30 -18.14
CA SER A 230 -9.38 9.59 -19.17
C SER A 230 -8.78 8.25 -19.58
N SER A 231 -7.58 7.94 -19.09
CA SER A 231 -6.90 6.66 -19.34
C SER A 231 -7.41 5.50 -18.49
N GLU A 232 -7.03 4.29 -18.89
CA GLU A 232 -7.19 3.07 -18.09
C GLU A 232 -6.54 3.20 -16.71
N THR A 233 -5.37 3.85 -16.63
CA THR A 233 -4.70 4.13 -15.35
C THR A 233 -5.53 5.04 -14.45
N GLY A 234 -6.20 6.04 -15.02
CA GLY A 234 -7.15 6.88 -14.30
C GLY A 234 -8.31 6.08 -13.71
N PHE A 235 -8.86 5.15 -14.50
CA PHE A 235 -9.92 4.26 -14.03
C PHE A 235 -9.45 3.34 -12.90
N ASP A 236 -8.25 2.75 -13.00
CA ASP A 236 -7.70 1.88 -11.94
C ASP A 236 -7.50 2.62 -10.62
N VAL A 237 -7.01 3.86 -10.71
CA VAL A 237 -6.87 4.76 -9.56
C VAL A 237 -8.23 5.07 -8.95
N LEU A 238 -9.20 5.49 -9.76
CA LEU A 238 -10.56 5.77 -9.32
C LEU A 238 -11.18 4.55 -8.65
N LYS A 239 -11.04 3.37 -9.26
CA LYS A 239 -11.52 2.10 -8.71
C LYS A 239 -10.88 1.81 -7.37
N SER A 240 -9.56 1.87 -7.26
CA SER A 240 -8.84 1.61 -6.00
C SER A 240 -9.29 2.55 -4.88
N LEU A 241 -9.52 3.83 -5.21
CA LEU A 241 -9.99 4.84 -4.27
C LEU A 241 -11.43 4.56 -3.83
N LEU A 242 -12.37 4.37 -4.75
CA LEU A 242 -13.78 4.09 -4.43
C LEU A 242 -13.96 2.75 -3.70
N VAL A 243 -13.17 1.73 -4.05
CA VAL A 243 -13.16 0.46 -3.31
C VAL A 243 -12.67 0.66 -1.88
N GLY A 244 -11.60 1.44 -1.69
CA GLY A 244 -11.09 1.80 -0.36
C GLY A 244 -12.14 2.51 0.49
N LEU A 245 -12.79 3.54 -0.06
CA LEU A 245 -13.84 4.31 0.62
C LEU A 245 -15.07 3.44 0.92
N GLY A 246 -15.47 2.59 -0.04
CA GLY A 246 -16.56 1.64 0.16
C GLY A 246 -16.29 0.70 1.32
N ASN A 247 -15.08 0.13 1.39
CA ASN A 247 -14.67 -0.69 2.52
C ASN A 247 -14.62 0.11 3.83
N GLN A 248 -14.33 1.40 3.83
CA GLN A 248 -14.43 2.21 5.07
C GLN A 248 -15.87 2.45 5.54
N GLY A 249 -16.88 2.12 4.73
CA GLY A 249 -18.28 2.34 5.04
C GLY A 249 -18.84 3.63 4.44
N GLU A 250 -18.07 4.35 3.61
CA GLU A 250 -18.51 5.57 2.92
C GLU A 250 -19.40 5.26 1.69
N LEU A 251 -20.33 4.34 1.85
CA LEU A 251 -21.16 3.78 0.79
C LEU A 251 -22.09 4.82 0.15
N GLU A 252 -22.65 5.75 0.93
CA GLU A 252 -23.47 6.85 0.41
C GLU A 252 -22.66 7.74 -0.53
N PHE A 253 -21.43 8.07 -0.13
CA PHE A 253 -20.54 8.88 -0.94
C PHE A 253 -20.18 8.16 -2.23
N VAL A 254 -19.75 6.89 -2.12
CA VAL A 254 -19.42 6.05 -3.28
C VAL A 254 -20.61 5.92 -4.23
N ALA A 255 -21.81 5.65 -3.72
CA ALA A 255 -23.02 5.49 -4.54
C ALA A 255 -23.30 6.72 -5.42
N ARG A 256 -23.15 7.95 -4.88
CA ARG A 256 -23.31 9.19 -5.65
C ARG A 256 -22.28 9.34 -6.76
N ILE A 257 -21.05 8.90 -6.55
CA ILE A 257 -20.02 8.92 -7.60
C ILE A 257 -20.32 7.88 -8.66
N LEU A 258 -20.72 6.67 -8.27
CA LEU A 258 -21.08 5.60 -9.19
C LEU A 258 -22.21 6.04 -10.15
N GLU A 259 -23.15 6.90 -9.73
CA GLU A 259 -24.24 7.43 -10.59
C GLU A 259 -23.75 8.16 -11.84
N ARG A 260 -22.51 8.65 -11.82
CA ARG A 260 -21.88 9.36 -12.93
C ARG A 260 -21.07 8.45 -13.85
N LEU A 261 -20.95 7.17 -13.52
CA LEU A 261 -20.12 6.20 -14.25
C LEU A 261 -20.95 5.30 -15.18
N SER A 262 -20.29 4.74 -16.18
CA SER A 262 -20.89 3.73 -17.05
C SER A 262 -21.27 2.46 -16.27
N PRO A 263 -22.31 1.70 -16.70
CA PRO A 263 -22.73 0.48 -16.00
C PRO A 263 -21.60 -0.53 -15.74
N ASN A 264 -20.71 -0.73 -16.72
CA ASN A 264 -19.58 -1.66 -16.58
C ASN A 264 -18.56 -1.17 -15.54
N ALA A 265 -18.26 0.14 -15.52
CA ALA A 265 -17.38 0.74 -14.53
C ALA A 265 -17.95 0.60 -13.11
N ARG A 266 -19.26 0.86 -12.96
CA ARG A 266 -19.97 0.70 -11.68
C ARG A 266 -19.86 -0.73 -11.15
N LEU A 267 -20.21 -1.72 -11.97
CA LEU A 267 -20.16 -3.13 -11.60
C LEU A 267 -18.74 -3.56 -11.21
N SER A 268 -17.72 -3.12 -11.95
CA SER A 268 -16.31 -3.41 -11.63
C SER A 268 -15.89 -2.87 -10.26
N ILE A 269 -16.34 -1.67 -9.88
CA ILE A 269 -16.05 -1.07 -8.58
C ILE A 269 -16.82 -1.78 -7.46
N LEU A 270 -18.12 -2.03 -7.66
CA LEU A 270 -18.96 -2.74 -6.70
C LEU A 270 -18.44 -4.15 -6.39
N ARG A 271 -17.99 -4.89 -7.41
CA ARG A 271 -17.34 -6.20 -7.21
C ARG A 271 -16.06 -6.06 -6.38
N GLY A 272 -15.24 -5.05 -6.64
CA GLY A 272 -14.04 -4.78 -5.83
C GLY A 272 -14.37 -4.45 -4.36
N ILE A 273 -15.46 -3.72 -4.09
CA ILE A 273 -15.93 -3.47 -2.72
C ILE A 273 -16.32 -4.79 -2.05
N VAL A 274 -17.10 -5.63 -2.75
CA VAL A 274 -17.47 -6.96 -2.24
C VAL A 274 -16.25 -7.81 -1.94
N GLU A 275 -15.31 -7.94 -2.88
CA GLU A 275 -14.08 -8.74 -2.73
C GLU A 275 -13.25 -8.33 -1.51
N THR A 276 -13.16 -7.03 -1.23
CA THR A 276 -12.38 -6.49 -0.12
C THR A 276 -13.12 -6.43 1.21
N SER A 277 -14.43 -6.73 1.22
CA SER A 277 -15.31 -6.59 2.39
C SER A 277 -16.10 -7.87 2.69
N LEU A 278 -15.71 -9.02 2.12
CA LEU A 278 -16.46 -10.28 2.26
C LEU A 278 -16.66 -10.68 3.72
N ASP A 279 -15.73 -10.38 4.61
CA ASP A 279 -15.76 -10.70 6.04
C ASP A 279 -16.70 -9.80 6.87
N ARG A 280 -17.24 -8.72 6.27
CA ARG A 280 -18.00 -7.66 6.93
C ARG A 280 -19.48 -7.66 6.51
N GLU A 281 -20.26 -8.50 7.19
CA GLU A 281 -21.69 -8.67 6.88
C GLU A 281 -22.48 -7.35 6.90
N GLU A 282 -22.35 -6.53 7.94
CA GLU A 282 -23.10 -5.27 8.08
C GLU A 282 -22.83 -4.32 6.91
N LEU A 283 -21.57 -4.24 6.45
CA LEU A 283 -21.18 -3.41 5.31
C LEU A 283 -21.81 -3.93 4.02
N LEU A 284 -21.76 -5.24 3.76
CA LEU A 284 -22.42 -5.84 2.60
C LEU A 284 -23.95 -5.64 2.65
N SER A 285 -24.54 -5.74 3.85
CA SER A 285 -25.97 -5.49 4.06
C SER A 285 -26.35 -4.06 3.71
N HIS A 286 -25.56 -3.08 4.16
CA HIS A 286 -25.74 -1.67 3.79
C HIS A 286 -25.48 -1.42 2.30
N LEU A 287 -24.46 -2.05 1.70
CA LEU A 287 -24.15 -1.91 0.27
C LEU A 287 -25.36 -2.27 -0.60
N ILE A 288 -26.02 -3.38 -0.27
CA ILE A 288 -27.18 -3.88 -1.01
C ILE A 288 -28.37 -2.89 -0.98
N ASP A 289 -28.49 -2.03 0.04
CA ASP A 289 -29.55 -1.02 0.12
C ASP A 289 -29.41 0.06 -0.96
N PHE A 290 -28.21 0.29 -1.47
CA PHE A 290 -27.96 1.21 -2.58
C PHE A 290 -28.21 0.59 -3.96
N LEU A 291 -28.28 -0.74 -4.07
CA LEU A 291 -28.39 -1.44 -5.34
C LEU A 291 -29.84 -1.57 -5.82
N LYS A 292 -30.05 -1.44 -7.13
CA LYS A 292 -31.38 -1.50 -7.78
C LYS A 292 -31.33 -2.28 -9.09
N GLY A 293 -32.46 -2.89 -9.45
CA GLY A 293 -32.65 -3.54 -10.76
C GLY A 293 -31.61 -4.63 -11.03
N SER A 294 -31.07 -4.67 -12.26
CA SER A 294 -30.07 -5.65 -12.67
C SER A 294 -28.76 -5.59 -11.87
N GLU A 295 -28.37 -4.40 -11.40
CA GLU A 295 -27.18 -4.21 -10.57
C GLU A 295 -27.30 -4.94 -9.23
N PHE A 296 -28.50 -4.93 -8.63
CA PHE A 296 -28.77 -5.71 -7.42
C PHE A 296 -28.60 -7.20 -7.69
N GLU A 297 -29.20 -7.73 -8.76
CA GLU A 297 -29.15 -9.17 -9.04
C GLU A 297 -27.71 -9.63 -9.36
N GLU A 298 -26.94 -8.86 -10.12
CA GLU A 298 -25.55 -9.18 -10.44
C GLU A 298 -24.63 -9.18 -9.22
N ILE A 299 -24.68 -8.13 -8.40
CA ILE A 299 -23.78 -7.98 -7.25
C ILE A 299 -24.17 -8.94 -6.13
N THR A 300 -25.46 -9.14 -5.86
CA THR A 300 -25.88 -10.14 -4.86
C THR A 300 -25.63 -11.56 -5.31
N GLY A 301 -25.76 -11.85 -6.61
CA GLY A 301 -25.30 -13.11 -7.19
C GLY A 301 -23.81 -13.35 -6.99
N PHE A 302 -22.99 -12.32 -7.20
CA PHE A 302 -21.55 -12.37 -6.94
C PHE A 302 -21.24 -12.57 -5.46
N ILE A 303 -21.92 -11.88 -4.54
CA ILE A 303 -21.79 -12.10 -3.09
C ILE A 303 -22.11 -13.56 -2.74
N LEU A 304 -23.23 -14.09 -3.23
CA LEU A 304 -23.63 -15.47 -2.98
C LEU A 304 -22.61 -16.48 -3.50
N ASP A 305 -22.05 -16.27 -4.69
CA ASP A 305 -20.99 -17.13 -5.24
C ASP A 305 -19.74 -17.13 -4.37
N GLN A 306 -19.29 -15.95 -3.93
CA GLN A 306 -18.14 -15.82 -3.04
C GLN A 306 -18.39 -16.51 -1.69
N LEU A 307 -19.58 -16.33 -1.10
CA LEU A 307 -19.93 -16.94 0.18
C LEU A 307 -20.10 -18.46 0.07
N LEU A 308 -20.68 -18.98 -1.02
CA LEU A 308 -20.85 -20.42 -1.25
C LEU A 308 -19.54 -21.15 -1.62
N SER A 309 -18.50 -20.42 -2.05
CA SER A 309 -17.16 -20.97 -2.32
C SER A 309 -16.37 -21.35 -1.06
N LYS A 310 -16.88 -20.97 0.13
CA LYS A 310 -16.28 -21.21 1.44
C LYS A 310 -17.27 -21.97 2.35
N PRO A 311 -16.82 -22.53 3.48
CA PRO A 311 -17.73 -23.03 4.50
C PRO A 311 -18.73 -21.94 4.91
N VAL A 312 -20.01 -22.31 5.01
CA VAL A 312 -21.07 -21.38 5.40
C VAL A 312 -20.88 -20.93 6.84
N ASP A 313 -21.29 -19.68 7.13
CA ASP A 313 -21.15 -19.06 8.44
C ASP A 313 -22.47 -18.38 8.82
N GLU A 314 -22.96 -18.67 10.02
CA GLU A 314 -24.25 -18.19 10.53
C GLU A 314 -24.29 -16.65 10.57
N LYS A 315 -23.15 -15.98 10.69
CA LYS A 315 -23.10 -14.50 10.70
C LYS A 315 -23.70 -13.87 9.45
N TYR A 316 -23.71 -14.56 8.31
CA TYR A 316 -24.29 -14.05 7.06
C TYR A 316 -25.77 -14.36 6.89
N GLU A 317 -26.39 -15.14 7.78
CA GLU A 317 -27.83 -15.46 7.69
C GLU A 317 -28.71 -14.22 7.46
N PRO A 318 -28.53 -13.08 8.17
CA PRO A 318 -29.35 -11.88 7.95
C PRO A 318 -29.20 -11.32 6.53
N LEU A 319 -27.97 -11.20 6.03
CA LEU A 319 -27.66 -10.78 4.66
C LEU A 319 -28.31 -11.68 3.61
N ILE A 320 -28.19 -13.00 3.78
CA ILE A 320 -28.73 -13.99 2.84
C ILE A 320 -30.26 -13.90 2.78
N LYS A 321 -30.92 -13.80 3.94
CA LYS A 321 -32.37 -13.58 4.02
C LYS A 321 -32.77 -12.26 3.39
N LYS A 322 -32.01 -11.19 3.61
CA LYS A 322 -32.25 -9.87 3.00
C LYS A 322 -32.20 -9.93 1.48
N ILE A 323 -31.22 -10.63 0.91
CA ILE A 323 -31.13 -10.88 -0.54
C ILE A 323 -32.35 -11.66 -1.02
N GLY A 324 -32.64 -12.80 -0.39
CA GLY A 324 -33.77 -13.65 -0.75
C GLY A 324 -35.12 -12.92 -0.70
N ASN A 325 -35.32 -12.03 0.27
CA ASN A 325 -36.56 -11.27 0.42
C ASN A 325 -36.73 -10.17 -0.62
N ARG A 326 -35.64 -9.68 -1.23
CA ARG A 326 -35.67 -8.63 -2.25
C ARG A 326 -35.64 -9.16 -3.69
N THR A 327 -35.04 -10.33 -3.93
CA THR A 327 -34.93 -10.91 -5.28
C THR A 327 -36.20 -11.66 -5.71
N ASN A 328 -36.47 -11.63 -7.02
CA ASN A 328 -37.41 -12.53 -7.70
C ASN A 328 -36.70 -13.40 -8.75
N ASP A 329 -35.37 -13.34 -8.82
CA ASP A 329 -34.56 -14.16 -9.70
C ASP A 329 -34.46 -15.58 -9.14
N ASP A 330 -34.89 -16.55 -9.95
CA ASP A 330 -34.94 -17.95 -9.54
C ASP A 330 -33.54 -18.50 -9.23
N ALA A 331 -32.50 -18.07 -9.95
CA ALA A 331 -31.13 -18.55 -9.72
C ALA A 331 -30.56 -18.02 -8.40
N LEU A 332 -30.84 -16.78 -8.04
CA LEU A 332 -30.48 -16.25 -6.72
C LEU A 332 -31.27 -16.92 -5.60
N LEU A 333 -32.57 -17.16 -5.78
CA LEU A 333 -33.37 -17.90 -4.80
C LEU A 333 -32.83 -19.31 -4.56
N VAL A 334 -32.34 -19.99 -5.60
CA VAL A 334 -31.64 -21.27 -5.46
C VAL A 334 -30.38 -21.10 -4.59
N LYS A 335 -29.52 -20.12 -4.89
CA LYS A 335 -28.29 -19.88 -4.10
C LYS A 335 -28.58 -19.55 -2.63
N VAL A 336 -29.58 -18.71 -2.37
CA VAL A 336 -30.08 -18.37 -1.02
C VAL A 336 -30.55 -19.64 -0.31
N THR A 337 -31.37 -20.46 -0.98
CA THR A 337 -31.85 -21.75 -0.47
C THR A 337 -30.68 -22.67 -0.12
N THR A 338 -29.72 -22.84 -1.03
CA THR A 338 -28.55 -23.69 -0.83
C THR A 338 -27.73 -23.22 0.37
N TYR A 339 -27.53 -21.91 0.54
CA TYR A 339 -26.77 -21.37 1.67
C TYR A 339 -27.48 -21.66 3.01
N LEU A 340 -28.77 -21.36 3.10
CA LEU A 340 -29.57 -21.59 4.31
C LEU A 340 -29.71 -23.08 4.65
N ALA A 341 -29.86 -23.93 3.65
CA ALA A 341 -29.87 -25.37 3.83
C ALA A 341 -28.55 -25.89 4.41
N LYS A 342 -27.41 -25.40 3.89
CA LYS A 342 -26.08 -25.74 4.41
C LYS A 342 -25.87 -25.25 5.86
N LEU A 343 -26.50 -24.15 6.27
CA LEU A 343 -26.53 -23.69 7.65
C LEU A 343 -27.48 -24.49 8.56
N GLY A 344 -28.32 -25.37 8.01
CA GLY A 344 -29.36 -26.08 8.74
C GLY A 344 -30.63 -25.26 9.02
N LYS A 345 -30.78 -24.08 8.40
CA LYS A 345 -31.96 -23.21 8.50
C LYS A 345 -33.04 -23.68 7.53
N PHE A 346 -33.54 -24.91 7.72
CA PHE A 346 -34.36 -25.61 6.74
C PHE A 346 -35.71 -24.97 6.47
N ASP A 347 -36.37 -24.40 7.49
CA ASP A 347 -37.68 -23.75 7.29
C ASP A 347 -37.57 -22.53 6.36
N ASP A 348 -36.53 -21.72 6.55
CA ASP A 348 -36.24 -20.59 5.67
C ASP A 348 -35.86 -21.08 4.27
N ALA A 349 -35.00 -22.10 4.19
CA ALA A 349 -34.61 -22.69 2.91
C ALA A 349 -35.82 -23.21 2.12
N LEU A 350 -36.75 -23.92 2.77
CA LEU A 350 -37.99 -24.40 2.16
C LEU A 350 -38.86 -23.25 1.69
N SER A 351 -39.01 -22.20 2.50
CA SER A 351 -39.77 -20.99 2.14
C SER A 351 -39.23 -20.33 0.87
N PHE A 352 -37.91 -20.18 0.75
CA PHE A 352 -37.30 -19.64 -0.48
C PHE A 352 -37.38 -20.60 -1.67
N ALA A 353 -37.19 -21.91 -1.47
CA ALA A 353 -37.30 -22.92 -2.52
C ALA A 353 -38.70 -22.93 -3.16
N GLN A 354 -39.75 -22.75 -2.35
CA GLN A 354 -41.14 -22.73 -2.82
C GLN A 354 -41.44 -21.54 -3.74
N ARG A 355 -40.69 -20.45 -3.62
CA ARG A 355 -40.82 -19.25 -4.47
C ARG A 355 -40.18 -19.42 -5.85
N VAL A 356 -39.33 -20.42 -6.05
CA VAL A 356 -38.69 -20.70 -7.34
C VAL A 356 -39.73 -21.20 -8.34
N ARG A 357 -39.81 -20.53 -9.50
CA ARG A 357 -40.82 -20.79 -10.53
C ARG A 357 -40.36 -21.82 -11.55
N GLY A 358 -39.12 -21.72 -12.02
CA GLY A 358 -38.54 -22.61 -13.00
C GLY A 358 -38.42 -24.04 -12.47
N HIS A 359 -39.04 -25.01 -13.15
CA HIS A 359 -39.10 -26.40 -12.70
C HIS A 359 -37.73 -27.02 -12.41
N TYR A 360 -36.75 -26.76 -13.28
CA TYR A 360 -35.39 -27.24 -13.10
C TYR A 360 -34.70 -26.58 -11.89
N LEU A 361 -34.73 -25.26 -11.79
CA LEU A 361 -34.13 -24.52 -10.67
C LEU A 361 -34.80 -24.88 -9.34
N ARG A 362 -36.12 -25.07 -9.33
CA ARG A 362 -36.86 -25.53 -8.16
C ARG A 362 -36.38 -26.92 -7.71
N SER A 363 -36.17 -27.83 -8.66
CA SER A 363 -35.61 -29.15 -8.39
C SER A 363 -34.20 -29.06 -7.78
N LEU A 364 -33.36 -28.12 -8.24
CA LEU A 364 -32.04 -27.85 -7.63
C LEU A 364 -32.14 -27.31 -6.19
N ALA A 365 -33.09 -26.41 -5.93
CA ALA A 365 -33.33 -25.84 -4.61
C ALA A 365 -33.72 -26.93 -3.60
N PHE A 366 -34.74 -27.73 -3.92
CA PHE A 366 -35.19 -28.84 -3.07
C PHE A 366 -34.14 -29.94 -2.94
N GLY A 367 -33.40 -30.24 -4.01
CA GLY A 367 -32.27 -31.16 -3.95
C GLY A 367 -31.17 -30.69 -2.98
N SER A 368 -30.86 -29.39 -2.95
CA SER A 368 -29.91 -28.81 -1.99
C SER A 368 -30.36 -29.00 -0.54
N ILE A 369 -31.66 -28.84 -0.27
CA ILE A 369 -32.25 -29.06 1.06
C ILE A 369 -32.15 -30.53 1.45
N ALA A 370 -32.53 -31.44 0.55
CA ALA A 370 -32.48 -32.88 0.80
C ALA A 370 -31.05 -33.35 1.12
N VAL A 371 -30.06 -32.93 0.34
CA VAL A 371 -28.64 -33.26 0.59
C VAL A 371 -28.18 -32.73 1.94
N ALA A 372 -28.54 -31.50 2.32
CA ALA A 372 -28.14 -30.93 3.59
C ALA A 372 -28.79 -31.64 4.79
N LYS A 373 -30.08 -31.98 4.71
CA LYS A 373 -30.79 -32.79 5.73
C LYS A 373 -30.17 -34.19 5.86
N LEU A 374 -29.85 -34.82 4.74
CA LEU A 374 -29.21 -36.13 4.72
C LEU A 374 -27.84 -36.11 5.42
N LYS A 375 -27.04 -35.05 5.20
CA LYS A 375 -25.72 -34.88 5.84
C LYS A 375 -25.80 -34.82 7.37
N ILE A 376 -26.89 -34.29 7.93
CA ILE A 376 -27.11 -34.23 9.38
C ILE A 376 -27.90 -35.43 9.94
N GLY A 377 -28.24 -36.41 9.08
CA GLY A 377 -28.99 -37.61 9.45
C GLY A 377 -30.51 -37.46 9.51
N ASP A 378 -31.08 -36.34 9.06
CA ASP A 378 -32.53 -36.16 8.91
C ASP A 378 -33.00 -36.84 7.62
N ILE A 379 -33.19 -38.16 7.68
CA ILE A 379 -33.57 -38.99 6.52
C ILE A 379 -34.98 -38.67 6.05
N ASP A 380 -35.95 -38.61 6.98
CA ASP A 380 -37.35 -38.38 6.63
C ASP A 380 -37.50 -37.02 5.95
N GLY A 381 -36.90 -35.98 6.52
CA GLY A 381 -36.91 -34.65 5.91
C GLY A 381 -36.13 -34.59 4.59
N ALA A 382 -35.09 -35.41 4.39
CA ALA A 382 -34.39 -35.52 3.12
C ALA A 382 -35.27 -36.16 2.03
N ILE A 383 -36.05 -37.19 2.38
CA ILE A 383 -37.03 -37.82 1.49
C ILE A 383 -38.11 -36.82 1.12
N ASP A 384 -38.69 -36.12 2.09
CA ASP A 384 -39.73 -35.12 1.85
C ASP A 384 -39.27 -34.03 0.86
N ALA A 385 -38.06 -33.50 1.06
CA ALA A 385 -37.48 -32.53 0.13
C ALA A 385 -37.17 -33.16 -1.25
N ALA A 386 -36.71 -34.41 -1.30
CA ALA A 386 -36.44 -35.11 -2.55
C ALA A 386 -37.70 -35.37 -3.39
N LEU A 387 -38.86 -35.58 -2.76
CA LEU A 387 -40.13 -35.77 -3.46
C LEU A 387 -40.61 -34.51 -4.20
N GLU A 388 -40.16 -33.33 -3.80
CA GLU A 388 -40.43 -32.07 -4.50
C GLU A 388 -39.55 -31.86 -5.75
N VAL A 389 -38.56 -32.73 -5.98
CA VAL A 389 -37.67 -32.71 -7.15
C VAL A 389 -38.39 -33.32 -8.36
N LYS A 390 -38.84 -32.47 -9.28
CA LYS A 390 -39.63 -32.88 -10.45
C LYS A 390 -38.80 -33.27 -11.66
N ASP A 391 -37.52 -32.87 -11.71
CA ASP A 391 -36.62 -33.33 -12.77
C ASP A 391 -36.32 -34.83 -12.58
N PRO A 392 -36.68 -35.70 -13.56
CA PRO A 392 -36.58 -37.15 -13.37
C PRO A 392 -35.16 -37.66 -13.13
N LYS A 393 -34.15 -37.02 -13.72
CA LYS A 393 -32.74 -37.42 -13.58
C LYS A 393 -32.23 -37.04 -12.19
N TRP A 394 -32.48 -35.80 -11.78
CA TRP A 394 -32.12 -35.30 -10.44
C TRP A 394 -32.84 -36.06 -9.33
N GLY A 395 -34.14 -36.32 -9.47
CA GLY A 395 -34.92 -37.07 -8.49
C GLY A 395 -34.41 -38.51 -8.32
N SER A 396 -34.13 -39.19 -9.44
CA SER A 396 -33.61 -40.57 -9.41
C SER A 396 -32.23 -40.66 -8.74
N TRP A 397 -31.33 -39.72 -9.03
CA TRP A 397 -30.00 -39.68 -8.41
C TRP A 397 -30.09 -39.38 -6.91
N LEU A 398 -30.88 -38.37 -6.52
CA LEU A 398 -31.03 -37.97 -5.12
C LEU A 398 -31.64 -39.09 -4.26
N LEU A 399 -32.65 -39.80 -4.78
CA LEU A 399 -33.21 -40.98 -4.13
C LEU A 399 -32.18 -42.09 -3.95
N SER A 400 -31.31 -42.31 -4.94
CA SER A 400 -30.20 -43.28 -4.83
C SER A 400 -29.22 -42.92 -3.71
N GLU A 401 -28.86 -41.65 -3.57
CA GLU A 401 -27.97 -41.18 -2.50
C GLU A 401 -28.62 -41.30 -1.12
N ILE A 402 -29.90 -40.95 -1.00
CA ILE A 402 -30.66 -41.12 0.24
C ILE A 402 -30.71 -42.60 0.65
N LEU A 403 -31.03 -43.50 -0.28
CA LEU A 403 -31.04 -44.95 -0.05
C LEU A 403 -29.66 -45.47 0.36
N THR A 404 -28.60 -45.00 -0.29
CA THR A 404 -27.22 -45.38 0.07
C THR A 404 -26.89 -44.94 1.49
N LYS A 405 -27.24 -43.71 1.86
CA LYS A 405 -26.97 -43.20 3.21
C LYS A 405 -27.78 -43.90 4.30
N ILE A 406 -29.03 -44.27 4.01
CA ILE A 406 -29.85 -45.12 4.89
C ILE A 406 -29.12 -46.43 5.18
N LEU A 407 -28.59 -47.09 4.14
CA LEU A 407 -27.86 -48.35 4.27
C LEU A 407 -26.54 -48.18 5.04
N GLU A 408 -25.79 -47.10 4.82
CA GLU A 408 -24.57 -46.76 5.57
C GLU A 408 -24.84 -46.61 7.08
N LEU A 409 -25.90 -45.87 7.44
CA LEU A 409 -26.28 -45.66 8.83
C LEU A 409 -26.75 -46.95 9.52
N GLN A 410 -27.25 -47.93 8.76
CA GLN A 410 -27.64 -49.25 9.26
C GLN A 410 -26.46 -50.24 9.39
N THR A 411 -25.29 -49.95 8.81
CA THR A 411 -24.18 -50.91 8.70
C THR A 411 -22.93 -50.60 9.56
N GLU A 412 -22.95 -49.57 10.42
CA GLU A 412 -21.83 -49.19 11.32
C GLU A 412 -20.43 -49.05 10.66
N GLY A 413 -20.34 -48.81 9.35
CA GLY A 413 -19.08 -48.71 8.61
C GLY A 413 -18.85 -47.34 7.99
N ARG A 414 -18.04 -46.49 8.65
CA ARG A 414 -17.55 -45.20 8.11
C ARG A 414 -16.81 -45.39 6.78
N LEU A 415 -17.37 -44.86 5.70
CA LEU A 415 -16.61 -44.29 4.58
C LEU A 415 -16.96 -42.79 4.55
N GLU A 416 -16.02 -41.95 4.98
CA GLU A 416 -16.14 -40.49 4.84
C GLU A 416 -15.95 -40.13 3.36
N GLU A 417 -17.01 -40.28 2.56
CA GLU A 417 -17.01 -39.83 1.17
C GLU A 417 -17.81 -38.54 1.00
N ASN A 418 -17.22 -37.57 0.31
CA ASN A 418 -17.79 -36.24 0.14
C ASN A 418 -18.85 -36.22 -0.98
N ILE A 419 -20.12 -36.26 -0.58
CA ILE A 419 -21.30 -36.21 -1.47
C ILE A 419 -21.25 -35.04 -2.47
N GLU A 420 -20.61 -33.91 -2.12
CA GLU A 420 -20.49 -32.76 -3.04
C GLU A 420 -19.59 -33.04 -4.25
N GLU A 421 -18.56 -33.88 -4.09
CA GLU A 421 -17.61 -34.20 -5.16
C GLU A 421 -18.26 -35.11 -6.21
N LYS A 422 -19.06 -36.09 -5.77
CA LYS A 422 -19.91 -36.92 -6.66
C LYS A 422 -20.94 -36.08 -7.40
N ALA A 423 -21.61 -35.14 -6.72
CA ALA A 423 -22.61 -34.27 -7.34
C ALA A 423 -22.03 -33.39 -8.45
N MET A 424 -20.83 -32.82 -8.26
CA MET A 424 -20.15 -32.04 -9.30
C MET A 424 -19.71 -32.92 -10.48
N HIS A 425 -19.22 -34.13 -10.20
CA HIS A 425 -18.78 -35.06 -11.24
C HIS A 425 -19.94 -35.54 -12.11
N GLN A 426 -21.11 -35.83 -11.51
CA GLN A 426 -22.32 -36.22 -12.22
C GLN A 426 -22.85 -35.07 -13.10
N LYS A 427 -22.85 -33.83 -12.58
CA LYS A 427 -23.24 -32.62 -13.32
C LYS A 427 -22.38 -32.43 -14.58
N ALA A 428 -21.06 -32.58 -14.47
CA ALA A 428 -20.14 -32.44 -15.60
C ALA A 428 -20.32 -33.52 -16.69
N ILE A 429 -20.78 -34.72 -16.32
CA ILE A 429 -21.09 -35.81 -17.26
C ILE A 429 -22.37 -35.49 -18.04
N TRP A 430 -23.37 -34.89 -17.39
CA TRP A 430 -24.67 -34.59 -18.01
C TRP A 430 -24.70 -33.30 -18.82
N GLU A 431 -23.80 -32.35 -18.60
CA GLU A 431 -23.68 -31.14 -19.44
C GLU A 431 -22.98 -31.40 -20.79
N LYS A 432 -22.38 -32.58 -20.99
CA LYS A 432 -21.70 -32.98 -22.24
C LYS A 432 -22.58 -33.76 -23.23
N HIS A 433 -23.83 -34.09 -22.87
CA HIS A 433 -24.80 -34.85 -23.69
C HIS A 433 -26.17 -34.17 -23.62
#